data_AF-A0A8H4W2B0-F1
#
_entry.id   AF-A0A8H4W2B0-F1
#
_cell.length_a   1.000
_cell.length_b   1.000
_cell.length_c   1.000
_cell.angle_alpha   90.00
_cell.angle_beta   90.00
_cell.angle_gamma   90.00
#
_symmetry.space_group_name_H-M   'P 1'
#
loop_
_entity.id
_entity.type
_entity.pdbx_description
1 polymer ?
#
loop_
_entity_poly.entity_id
_entity_poly.type
_entity_poly.pdbx_seq_one_letter_code
_entity_poly.pdbx_strand_id
1 'polypeptide(L)'
;MYHTRESTVPNDKVYTLLNQIRDNVRIKEEDMVQVAMSFGKGIITLLLGLKRDRVLVTKEVVKAVARNRNSGKEVMALLLDQRGDEVQITEEVAKAAATNEMVLALLLDRRGGEVR
;
A
#
# COMPACT_ATOMS: atom_id res chain seq x y z
N MET A 1 26.23 -0.68 -54.04
CA MET A 1 26.69 -0.44 -52.66
C MET A 1 25.55 -0.74 -51.71
N TYR A 2 25.87 -1.36 -50.58
CA TYR A 2 24.96 -2.13 -49.71
C TYR A 2 23.66 -1.41 -49.32
N HIS A 3 22.56 -2.17 -49.44
CA HIS A 3 21.30 -1.94 -48.75
C HIS A 3 21.52 -1.97 -47.23
N THR A 4 21.07 -0.94 -46.52
CA THR A 4 20.75 -1.08 -45.09
C THR A 4 19.24 -1.29 -44.99
N ARG A 5 18.84 -2.57 -44.89
CA ARG A 5 17.55 -2.93 -44.34
C ARG A 5 17.54 -2.68 -42.83
N GLU A 6 16.32 -2.45 -42.36
CA GLU A 6 15.81 -2.73 -41.01
C GLU A 6 16.18 -1.79 -39.86
N SER A 7 15.15 -1.07 -39.40
CA SER A 7 14.72 -1.12 -37.99
C SER A 7 13.29 -0.57 -37.86
N THR A 8 12.32 -1.15 -38.57
CA THR A 8 10.96 -1.22 -38.01
C THR A 8 11.06 -2.25 -36.91
N VAL A 9 11.14 -1.87 -35.63
CA VAL A 9 11.19 -2.86 -34.54
C VAL A 9 9.75 -3.17 -34.12
N PRO A 10 9.22 -4.38 -34.38
CA PRO A 10 7.96 -4.83 -33.79
C PRO A 10 7.99 -4.89 -32.25
N ASN A 11 9.18 -4.88 -31.65
CA ASN A 11 9.36 -5.12 -30.22
C ASN A 11 8.89 -3.97 -29.33
N ASP A 12 8.93 -2.71 -29.73
CA ASP A 12 8.50 -1.61 -28.84
C ASP A 12 7.02 -1.72 -28.51
N LYS A 13 6.20 -2.10 -29.49
CA LYS A 13 4.77 -2.36 -29.27
C LYS A 13 4.54 -3.60 -28.41
N VAL A 14 5.36 -4.65 -28.58
CA VAL A 14 5.30 -5.87 -27.74
C VAL A 14 5.71 -5.55 -26.30
N TYR A 15 6.79 -4.82 -26.06
CA TYR A 15 7.20 -4.40 -24.72
C TYR A 15 6.21 -3.43 -24.09
N THR A 16 5.62 -2.51 -24.87
CA THR A 16 4.56 -1.61 -24.38
C THR A 16 3.30 -2.39 -24.00
N LEU A 17 2.88 -3.36 -24.83
CA LEU A 17 1.73 -4.22 -24.55
C LEU A 17 2.00 -5.15 -23.36
N LEU A 18 3.21 -5.71 -23.24
CA LEU A 18 3.63 -6.51 -22.11
C LEU A 18 3.67 -5.69 -20.82
N ASN A 19 4.14 -4.45 -20.87
CA ASN A 19 4.08 -3.53 -19.74
C ASN A 19 2.64 -3.17 -19.39
N GLN A 20 1.76 -2.91 -20.36
CA GLN A 20 0.34 -2.63 -20.09
C GLN A 20 -0.42 -3.84 -19.52
N ILE A 21 -0.14 -5.07 -20.00
CA ILE A 21 -0.69 -6.31 -19.44
C ILE A 21 -0.10 -6.58 -18.05
N ARG A 22 1.16 -6.23 -17.82
CA ARG A 22 1.81 -6.35 -16.50
C ARG A 22 1.30 -5.29 -15.53
N ASP A 23 1.06 -4.08 -16.01
CA ASP A 23 0.46 -2.94 -15.31
C ASP A 23 -1.06 -3.08 -15.18
N ASN A 24 -1.68 -4.15 -15.70
CA ASN A 24 -3.09 -4.46 -15.45
C ASN A 24 -3.31 -4.71 -13.96
N VAL A 25 -3.66 -3.58 -13.36
CA VAL A 25 -4.32 -3.25 -12.11
C VAL A 25 -3.48 -3.45 -10.86
N ARG A 26 -2.36 -2.74 -10.78
CA ARG A 26 -1.92 -2.26 -9.46
C ARG A 26 -3.03 -1.37 -8.89
N ILE A 27 -3.41 -1.60 -7.65
CA ILE A 27 -4.37 -0.74 -6.94
C ILE A 27 -3.71 0.61 -6.79
N LYS A 28 -4.39 1.66 -7.24
CA LYS A 28 -3.90 3.02 -7.07
C LYS A 28 -3.87 3.36 -5.58
N GLU A 29 -2.89 4.15 -5.19
CA GLU A 29 -2.77 4.59 -3.79
C GLU A 29 -4.03 5.30 -3.31
N GLU A 30 -4.64 6.15 -4.16
CA GLU A 30 -5.90 6.85 -3.85
C GLU A 30 -7.05 5.89 -3.50
N ASP A 31 -7.16 4.77 -4.22
CA ASP A 31 -8.19 3.76 -3.98
C ASP A 31 -7.88 2.99 -2.70
N MET A 32 -6.61 2.60 -2.51
CA MET A 32 -6.18 1.89 -1.31
C MET A 32 -6.36 2.74 -0.04
N VAL A 33 -6.11 4.05 -0.11
CA VAL A 33 -6.36 5.02 0.96
C VAL A 33 -7.85 5.07 1.32
N GLN A 34 -8.73 5.19 0.32
CA GLN A 34 -10.18 5.20 0.55
C GLN A 34 -10.65 3.90 1.20
N VAL A 35 -10.13 2.76 0.72
CA VAL A 35 -10.46 1.46 1.28
C VAL A 35 -9.97 1.35 2.74
N ALA A 36 -8.74 1.76 3.02
CA ALA A 36 -8.15 1.78 4.36
C ALA A 36 -8.93 2.65 5.35
N MET A 37 -9.48 3.78 4.90
CA MET A 37 -10.28 4.68 5.74
C MET A 37 -11.67 4.10 6.06
N SER A 38 -12.28 3.37 5.13
CA SER A 38 -13.73 3.14 5.13
C SER A 38 -14.13 1.68 5.36
N PHE A 39 -13.25 0.73 5.04
CA PHE A 39 -13.55 -0.70 5.11
C PHE A 39 -12.80 -1.38 6.25
N GLY A 40 -13.39 -2.48 6.73
CA GLY A 40 -12.84 -3.28 7.80
C GLY A 40 -11.81 -4.31 7.34
N LYS A 41 -11.37 -5.12 8.30
CA LYS A 41 -10.33 -6.15 8.15
C LYS A 41 -10.56 -7.10 6.96
N GLY A 42 -11.80 -7.48 6.64
CA GLY A 42 -12.10 -8.45 5.58
C GLY A 42 -11.61 -8.03 4.19
N ILE A 43 -12.00 -6.83 3.74
CA ILE A 43 -11.56 -6.29 2.45
C ILE A 43 -10.05 -6.07 2.46
N ILE A 44 -9.50 -5.50 3.53
CA ILE A 44 -8.05 -5.26 3.62
C ILE A 44 -7.27 -6.58 3.55
N THR A 45 -7.73 -7.65 4.21
CA THR A 45 -7.09 -8.97 4.15
C THR A 45 -7.03 -9.49 2.72
N LEU A 46 -8.13 -9.36 1.96
CA LEU A 46 -8.16 -9.77 0.56
C LEU A 46 -7.13 -8.99 -0.27
N LEU A 47 -7.06 -7.66 -0.09
CA LEU A 47 -6.14 -6.81 -0.85
C LEU A 47 -4.67 -7.07 -0.49
N LEU A 48 -4.36 -7.26 0.79
CA LEU A 48 -2.99 -7.56 1.24
C LEU A 48 -2.50 -8.96 0.82
N GLY A 49 -3.43 -9.88 0.53
CA GLY A 49 -3.11 -11.19 -0.05
C GLY A 49 -2.70 -11.16 -1.52
N LEU A 50 -2.89 -10.03 -2.21
CA LEU A 50 -2.35 -9.83 -3.55
C LEU A 50 -0.83 -9.66 -3.51
N LYS A 51 -0.18 -9.81 -4.67
CA LYS A 51 1.28 -9.59 -4.76
C LYS A 51 1.64 -8.18 -4.27
N ARG A 52 2.79 -8.06 -3.60
CA ARG A 52 3.23 -6.79 -2.98
C ARG A 52 3.31 -5.62 -3.98
N ASP A 53 3.66 -5.89 -5.24
CA ASP A 53 3.69 -4.89 -6.32
C ASP A 53 2.31 -4.41 -6.78
N ARG A 54 1.24 -5.15 -6.46
CA ARG A 54 -0.16 -4.79 -6.73
C ARG A 54 -0.76 -3.89 -5.67
N VAL A 55 -0.32 -3.99 -4.42
CA VAL A 55 -0.85 -3.21 -3.30
C VAL A 55 0.32 -2.73 -2.45
N LEU A 56 0.64 -1.44 -2.59
CA LEU A 56 1.64 -0.81 -1.73
C LEU A 56 1.02 -0.33 -0.42
N VAL A 57 1.69 -0.62 0.68
CA VAL A 57 1.39 -0.03 1.98
C VAL A 57 2.28 1.21 2.13
N THR A 58 1.77 2.35 1.67
CA THR A 58 2.49 3.63 1.78
C THR A 58 2.19 4.32 3.10
N LYS A 59 2.95 5.37 3.43
CA LYS A 59 2.67 6.24 4.59
C LYS A 59 1.25 6.81 4.59
N GLU A 60 0.68 7.11 3.40
CA GLU A 60 -0.67 7.65 3.28
C GLU A 60 -1.73 6.58 3.57
N VAL A 61 -1.50 5.34 3.10
CA VAL A 61 -2.36 4.20 3.45
C VAL A 61 -2.32 3.91 4.95
N VAL A 62 -1.12 3.91 5.57
CA VAL A 62 -0.97 3.69 7.02
C VAL A 62 -1.67 4.80 7.82
N LYS A 63 -1.51 6.07 7.42
CA LYS A 63 -2.19 7.21 8.03
C LYS A 63 -3.72 7.08 7.90
N ALA A 64 -4.21 6.64 6.75
CA ALA A 64 -5.63 6.35 6.53
C ALA A 64 -6.18 5.27 7.48
N VAL A 65 -5.45 4.16 7.65
CA VAL A 65 -5.79 3.13 8.62
C VAL A 65 -5.83 3.68 10.04
N ALA A 66 -4.86 4.52 10.42
CA ALA A 66 -4.83 5.12 11.74
C ALA A 66 -6.07 6.00 12.02
N ARG A 67 -6.62 6.66 11.00
CA ARG A 67 -7.87 7.45 11.09
C ARG A 67 -9.15 6.62 11.06
N ASN A 68 -9.09 5.34 10.69
CA ASN A 68 -10.27 4.48 10.61
C ASN A 68 -10.78 4.13 12.03
N ARG A 69 -11.86 4.80 12.45
CA ARG A 69 -12.44 4.64 13.80
C ARG A 69 -13.16 3.31 14.00
N ASN A 70 -13.62 2.68 12.93
CA ASN A 70 -14.46 1.48 13.00
C ASN A 70 -13.64 0.19 13.05
N SER A 71 -12.49 0.16 12.39
CA SER A 71 -11.66 -1.05 12.29
C SER A 71 -10.16 -0.76 12.25
N GLY A 72 -9.74 0.46 12.56
CA GLY A 72 -8.35 0.88 12.45
C GLY A 72 -7.39 0.02 13.29
N LYS A 73 -7.81 -0.44 14.47
CA LYS A 73 -6.98 -1.29 15.33
C LYS A 73 -6.71 -2.65 14.66
N GLU A 74 -7.76 -3.33 14.23
CA GLU A 74 -7.67 -4.65 13.60
C GLU A 74 -6.91 -4.59 12.27
N VAL A 75 -7.13 -3.52 11.50
CA VAL A 75 -6.45 -3.29 10.23
C VAL A 75 -4.98 -2.91 10.45
N MET A 76 -4.67 -2.07 11.44
CA MET A 76 -3.28 -1.72 11.78
C MET A 76 -2.51 -2.95 12.26
N ALA A 77 -3.10 -3.79 13.10
CA ALA A 77 -2.49 -5.04 13.53
C ALA A 77 -2.16 -5.93 12.31
N LEU A 78 -3.11 -6.05 11.37
CA LEU A 78 -2.92 -6.82 10.15
C LEU A 78 -1.77 -6.27 9.28
N LEU A 79 -1.67 -4.94 9.13
CA LEU A 79 -0.58 -4.31 8.39
C LEU A 79 0.78 -4.58 9.05
N LEU A 80 0.87 -4.46 10.37
CA LEU A 80 2.10 -4.73 11.10
C LEU A 80 2.50 -6.22 11.03
N ASP A 81 1.54 -7.14 11.01
CA ASP A 81 1.79 -8.58 10.94
C ASP A 81 2.23 -9.04 9.54
N GLN A 82 1.56 -8.55 8.49
CA GLN A 82 1.77 -9.05 7.13
C GLN A 82 2.75 -8.21 6.29
N ARG A 83 2.83 -6.92 6.59
CA ARG A 83 3.57 -5.91 5.81
C ARG A 83 4.35 -4.97 6.73
N GLY A 84 4.77 -5.45 7.90
CA GLY A 84 5.40 -4.63 8.93
C GLY A 84 6.66 -3.90 8.47
N ASP A 85 7.37 -4.47 7.48
CA ASP A 85 8.52 -3.89 6.80
C ASP A 85 8.18 -2.66 5.93
N GLU A 86 6.93 -2.53 5.50
CA GLU A 86 6.44 -1.39 4.72
C GLU A 86 5.77 -0.33 5.62
N VAL A 87 5.43 -0.68 6.86
CA VAL A 87 4.80 0.24 7.81
C VAL A 87 5.85 1.13 8.46
N GLN A 88 5.82 2.41 8.11
CA GLN A 88 6.60 3.46 8.74
C GLN A 88 5.72 4.30 9.66
N ILE A 89 6.07 4.36 10.95
CA ILE A 89 5.37 5.22 11.93
C ILE A 89 5.99 6.62 11.87
N THR A 90 5.46 7.45 10.97
CA THR A 90 5.85 8.86 10.87
C THR A 90 5.10 9.71 11.88
N GLU A 91 5.55 10.95 12.09
CA GLU A 91 4.85 11.92 12.94
C GLU A 91 3.37 12.10 12.53
N GLU A 92 3.09 12.13 11.22
CA GLU A 92 1.73 12.28 10.71
C GLU A 92 0.86 11.03 10.96
N VAL A 93 1.45 9.83 10.95
CA VAL A 93 0.75 8.60 11.37
C VAL A 93 0.49 8.63 12.87
N ALA A 94 1.46 9.07 13.68
CA ALA A 94 1.30 9.19 15.13
C ALA A 94 0.21 10.21 15.50
N LYS A 95 0.18 11.38 14.86
CA LYS A 95 -0.89 12.39 15.03
C LYS A 95 -2.26 11.84 14.64
N ALA A 96 -2.35 11.12 13.51
CA ALA A 96 -3.59 10.46 13.11
C ALA A 96 -4.05 9.43 14.15
N ALA A 97 -3.13 8.57 14.63
CA ALA A 97 -3.39 7.57 15.65
C ALA A 97 -3.76 8.20 17.00
N ALA A 98 -3.26 9.38 17.34
CA ALA A 98 -3.61 10.09 18.58
C ALA A 98 -5.11 10.41 18.68
N THR A 99 -5.82 10.45 17.55
CA THR A 99 -7.28 10.61 17.50
C THR A 99 -8.05 9.27 17.54
N ASN A 100 -7.33 8.15 17.69
CA ASN A 100 -7.84 6.78 17.71
C ASN A 100 -7.06 5.97 18.77
N GLU A 101 -7.50 6.06 20.03
CA GLU A 101 -6.80 5.51 21.20
C GLU A 101 -6.40 4.04 21.05
N MET A 102 -7.26 3.24 20.41
CA MET A 102 -7.01 1.83 20.16
C MET A 102 -5.84 1.58 19.20
N VAL A 103 -5.71 2.40 18.16
CA VAL A 103 -4.55 2.34 17.24
C VAL A 103 -3.31 2.88 17.93
N LEU A 104 -3.41 4.00 18.65
CA LEU A 104 -2.27 4.57 19.37
C LEU A 104 -1.67 3.56 20.35
N ALA A 105 -2.50 2.93 21.17
CA ALA A 105 -2.06 1.92 22.13
C ALA A 105 -1.33 0.75 21.46
N LEU A 106 -1.85 0.25 20.32
CA LEU A 106 -1.22 -0.81 19.54
C LEU A 106 0.15 -0.39 18.98
N LEU A 107 0.27 0.84 18.49
CA LEU A 107 1.52 1.36 17.95
C LEU A 107 2.58 1.57 19.04
N LEU A 108 2.19 2.07 20.21
CA LEU A 108 3.10 2.21 21.35
C LEU A 108 3.61 0.85 21.84
N ASP A 109 2.72 -0.14 21.93
CA ASP A 109 3.07 -1.52 22.33
C ASP A 109 4.05 -2.18 21.34
N ARG A 110 3.78 -2.06 20.04
CA ARG A 110 4.53 -2.80 19.00
C ARG A 110 5.69 -2.04 18.38
N ARG A 111 5.65 -0.71 18.38
CA ARG A 111 6.58 0.19 17.65
C ARG A 111 6.97 1.43 18.46
N GLY A 112 6.72 1.46 19.77
CA GLY A 112 6.97 2.64 20.62
C GLY A 112 8.42 3.16 20.57
N GLY A 113 9.40 2.29 20.32
CA GLY A 113 10.81 2.68 20.18
C GLY A 113 11.18 3.36 18.84
N GLU A 114 10.26 3.39 17.87
CA GLU A 114 10.46 4.02 16.57
C GLU A 114 9.92 5.44 16.48
N VAL A 115 9.09 5.85 17.45
CA VAL A 115 8.63 7.22 17.59
C VAL A 115 9.80 8.02 18.17
N ARG A 116 10.53 8.74 17.32
CA ARG A 116 11.61 9.67 17.70
C ARG A 116 11.18 11.12 17.52
#